data_AF-A0A812JIC3-F1
#
_entry.id   AF-A0A812JIC3-F1
#
_cell.length_a   1.000
_cell.length_b   1.000
_cell.length_c   1.000
_cell.angle_alpha   90.00
_cell.angle_beta   90.00
_cell.angle_gamma   90.00
#
_symmetry.space_group_name_H-M   'P 1'
#
loop_
_entity.id
_entity.type
_entity.pdbx_description
1 polymer ?
#
loop_
_entity_poly.entity_id
_entity_poly.type
_entity_poly.pdbx_seq_one_letter_code
_entity_poly.pdbx_strand_id
1 'polypeptide(L)'
;MQPSVLVVLALLPCYVDASSYRRTKMTFIEEQMSMQMKLMMPERATLNNIEASMLNMARARKDGTGATNLTSFLDQIQALIDKNMKANILSRQNQTQLDLDSAWVNLSSCVHPNDTDYVPTLVELEKVHSECRTSQDTMWSSYEQTCIIERQIYENEVKAICDKYNSVNVFPNPTTSCTMVEGTQVPTIGNYLLAAEAFFTERYDLVKEWKDKCENATNTPFANEELCKEKICLYYDKKIGCDETQEVFEKKSCDLHKNYTCGKYSDCYDQKKDIYSNVVALAKENEVAAKAEWRAVKRIECLINALRAPQSEIDAAIEACKGKIYATTDVELTYKGDAPAARSCTEVYLQPGSAVFSSTWYAGLPAQTPAASCASTCCMAGAFTSTYPAGAACPYVSNTPPTTTTTTTTTTTTTKAAATMFSAPAAFGFGGGFSFGGGTFRR
;
A
#
# COMPACT_ATOMS: atom_id res chain seq x y z
N MET A 1 69.94 2.03 8.16
CA MET A 1 69.58 3.41 8.54
C MET A 1 68.07 3.48 8.66
N GLN A 2 67.61 3.80 9.88
CA GLN A 2 66.25 4.16 10.34
C GLN A 2 65.05 3.19 10.12
N PRO A 3 64.37 2.78 11.20
CA PRO A 3 63.00 2.30 11.17
C PRO A 3 62.02 3.43 11.52
N SER A 4 60.94 3.55 10.74
CA SER A 4 59.85 4.49 11.03
C SER A 4 58.86 3.86 12.00
N VAL A 5 58.67 4.56 13.12
CA VAL A 5 57.70 4.28 14.18
C VAL A 5 56.30 4.59 13.68
N LEU A 6 55.43 3.58 13.61
CA LEU A 6 53.99 3.76 13.37
C LEU A 6 53.27 3.89 14.72
N VAL A 7 52.72 5.08 14.98
CA VAL A 7 51.94 5.41 16.16
C VAL A 7 50.56 4.76 16.06
N VAL A 8 50.25 3.86 17.00
CA VAL A 8 48.92 3.28 17.19
C VAL A 8 48.07 4.29 17.94
N LEU A 9 47.18 4.99 17.23
CA LEU A 9 46.12 5.79 17.82
C LEU A 9 44.96 4.85 18.18
N ALA A 10 44.80 4.59 19.48
CA ALA A 10 43.67 3.88 20.03
C ALA A 10 42.41 4.75 19.94
N LEU A 11 41.53 4.43 18.98
CA LEU A 11 40.15 4.91 18.94
C LEU A 11 39.33 4.08 19.92
N LEU A 12 39.04 4.66 21.10
CA LEU A 12 38.02 4.17 22.02
C LEU A 12 36.63 4.34 21.38
N PRO A 13 35.84 3.26 21.18
CA PRO A 13 34.44 3.41 20.81
C PRO A 13 33.65 3.89 22.04
N CYS A 14 33.10 5.10 21.96
CA CYS A 14 32.01 5.53 22.82
C CYS A 14 30.82 4.60 22.55
N TYR A 15 30.69 3.55 23.35
CA TYR A 15 29.50 2.71 23.42
C TYR A 15 28.39 3.55 24.05
N VAL A 16 27.59 4.21 23.20
CA VAL A 16 26.34 4.82 23.64
C VAL A 16 25.34 3.69 23.83
N ASP A 17 25.11 3.33 25.09
CA ASP A 17 24.17 2.29 25.49
C ASP A 17 22.75 2.69 25.04
N ALA A 18 22.24 1.98 24.04
CA ALA A 18 20.90 2.19 23.49
C ALA A 18 19.78 1.94 24.52
N SER A 19 20.07 1.33 25.68
CA SER A 19 19.12 1.21 26.78
C SER A 19 18.89 2.52 27.54
N SER A 20 19.79 3.52 27.43
CA SER A 20 19.64 4.80 28.13
C SER A 20 18.69 5.78 27.42
N TYR A 21 18.35 5.57 26.15
CA TYR A 21 17.44 6.46 25.40
C TYR A 21 15.96 6.02 25.43
N ARG A 22 15.65 4.80 25.91
CA ARG A 22 14.27 4.32 26.05
C ARG A 22 13.55 4.86 27.29
N ARG A 23 14.23 5.55 28.21
CA ARG A 23 13.69 5.88 29.55
C ARG A 23 13.09 7.30 29.71
N THR A 24 12.99 8.10 28.65
CA THR A 24 12.50 9.51 28.74
C THR A 24 11.23 9.82 27.95
N LYS A 25 10.59 8.84 27.31
CA LYS A 25 9.23 9.01 26.79
C LYS A 25 8.26 8.25 27.68
N MET A 26 8.00 8.80 28.87
CA MET A 26 6.61 8.70 29.31
C MET A 26 5.79 9.31 28.19
N THR A 27 4.93 8.51 27.56
CA THR A 27 4.18 9.00 26.40
C THR A 27 3.24 10.10 26.89
N PHE A 28 2.97 11.10 26.06
CA PHE A 28 2.00 12.18 26.34
C PHE A 28 0.66 11.65 26.92
N ILE A 29 0.32 10.40 26.58
CA ILE A 29 -0.82 9.65 27.13
C ILE A 29 -0.66 9.36 28.63
N GLU A 30 0.49 8.89 29.11
CA GLU A 30 0.74 8.66 30.54
C GLU A 30 0.70 9.95 31.35
N GLU A 31 1.23 11.05 30.79
CA GLU A 31 1.18 12.37 31.42
C GLU A 31 -0.26 12.92 31.48
N GLN A 32 -1.03 12.76 30.40
CA GLN A 32 -2.45 13.15 30.39
C GLN A 32 -3.29 12.31 31.36
N MET A 33 -3.13 10.98 31.36
CA MET A 33 -3.87 10.10 32.26
C MET A 33 -3.54 10.41 33.72
N SER A 34 -2.25 10.62 34.05
CA SER A 34 -1.81 10.99 35.39
C SER A 34 -2.37 12.35 35.84
N MET A 35 -2.37 13.37 34.95
CA MET A 35 -2.92 14.70 35.27
C MET A 35 -4.45 14.68 35.43
N GLN A 36 -5.18 14.02 34.52
CA GLN A 36 -6.64 13.90 34.64
C GLN A 36 -7.04 13.16 35.92
N MET A 37 -6.28 12.13 36.31
CA MET A 37 -6.55 11.37 37.53
C MET A 37 -6.28 12.19 38.80
N LYS A 38 -5.18 12.96 38.85
CA LYS A 38 -4.90 13.86 39.98
C LYS A 38 -5.97 14.94 40.16
N LEU A 39 -6.57 15.42 39.06
CA LEU A 39 -7.62 16.44 39.09
C LEU A 39 -9.00 15.91 39.52
N MET A 40 -9.24 14.61 39.43
CA MET A 40 -10.56 14.01 39.66
C MET A 40 -10.69 13.20 40.97
N MET A 41 -9.65 13.14 41.81
CA MET A 41 -9.76 12.58 43.16
C MET A 41 -10.26 13.66 44.13
N PRO A 42 -11.47 13.54 44.72
CA PRO A 42 -11.76 14.31 45.93
C PRO A 42 -10.76 13.86 46.98
N GLU A 43 -9.92 14.79 47.44
CA GLU A 43 -8.89 14.52 48.43
C GLU A 43 -9.50 13.69 49.57
N ARG A 44 -8.90 12.54 49.91
CA ARG A 44 -9.36 11.67 51.01
C ARG A 44 -9.64 12.47 52.30
N ALA A 45 -8.93 13.59 52.48
CA ALA A 45 -9.17 14.58 53.51
C ALA A 45 -10.61 15.14 53.50
N THR A 46 -11.17 15.47 52.34
CA THR A 46 -12.54 15.96 52.17
C THR A 46 -13.57 14.95 52.64
N LEU A 47 -13.42 13.67 52.29
CA LEU A 47 -14.30 12.59 52.75
C LEU A 47 -14.25 12.43 54.28
N ASN A 48 -13.05 12.44 54.85
CA ASN A 48 -12.86 12.38 56.30
C ASN A 48 -13.49 13.57 57.02
N ASN A 49 -13.38 14.78 56.44
CA ASN A 49 -13.97 15.99 56.99
C ASN A 49 -15.51 15.94 56.97
N ILE A 50 -16.11 15.40 55.90
CA ILE A 50 -17.57 15.20 55.82
C ILE A 50 -18.01 14.17 56.88
N GLU A 51 -17.29 13.06 57.04
CA GLU A 51 -17.59 12.06 58.07
C GLU A 51 -17.52 12.66 59.49
N ALA A 52 -16.47 13.43 59.79
CA ALA A 52 -16.33 14.11 61.07
C ALA A 52 -17.46 15.12 61.33
N SER A 53 -17.86 15.88 60.30
CA SER A 53 -18.99 16.80 60.38
C SER A 53 -20.31 16.07 60.70
N MET A 54 -20.56 14.92 60.05
CA MET A 54 -21.73 14.07 60.34
C MET A 54 -21.76 13.60 61.79
N LEU A 55 -20.62 13.16 62.33
CA LEU A 55 -20.52 12.71 63.72
C LEU A 55 -20.75 13.86 64.72
N ASN A 56 -20.31 15.07 64.40
CA ASN A 56 -20.58 16.24 65.24
C ASN A 56 -22.06 16.63 65.23
N MET A 57 -22.73 16.55 64.07
CA MET A 57 -24.17 16.78 63.97
C MET A 57 -24.99 15.72 64.73
N ALA A 58 -24.53 14.46 64.76
CA ALA A 58 -25.15 13.43 65.58
C ALA A 58 -25.17 13.79 67.07
N ARG A 59 -24.05 14.29 67.59
CA ARG A 59 -23.94 14.74 68.98
C ARG A 59 -24.88 15.90 69.27
N ALA A 60 -24.89 16.92 68.41
CA ALA A 60 -25.78 18.08 68.56
C ALA A 60 -27.27 17.69 68.56
N ARG A 61 -27.66 16.72 67.72
CA ARG A 61 -29.05 16.21 67.69
C ARG A 61 -29.40 15.45 68.98
N LYS A 62 -28.47 14.66 69.51
CA LYS A 62 -28.64 13.93 70.78
C LYS A 62 -28.90 14.87 71.95
N ASP A 63 -28.25 16.03 71.96
CA ASP A 63 -28.38 17.03 73.03
C ASP A 63 -29.64 17.92 72.88
N GLY A 64 -30.48 17.68 71.85
CA GLY A 64 -31.74 18.40 71.63
C GLY A 64 -31.59 19.82 71.08
N THR A 65 -30.38 20.24 70.70
CA THR A 65 -30.07 21.65 70.36
C THR A 65 -30.13 21.98 68.86
N GLY A 66 -30.45 21.04 67.97
CA GLY A 66 -30.21 21.18 66.52
C GLY A 66 -31.33 20.84 65.53
N ALA A 67 -32.61 20.83 65.91
CA ALA A 67 -33.63 20.10 65.14
C ALA A 67 -34.35 20.82 63.98
N THR A 68 -34.37 22.15 63.88
CA THR A 68 -35.40 22.82 63.03
C THR A 68 -35.18 22.79 61.51
N ASN A 69 -34.08 22.24 60.97
CA ASN A 69 -33.89 22.09 59.50
C ASN A 69 -33.01 20.90 59.08
N LEU A 70 -32.75 19.95 59.99
CA LEU A 70 -31.78 18.88 59.75
C LEU A 70 -32.16 17.97 58.58
N THR A 71 -33.43 17.60 58.44
CA THR A 71 -33.88 16.68 57.38
C THR A 71 -33.59 17.23 55.97
N SER A 72 -33.91 18.51 55.73
CA SER A 72 -33.64 19.17 54.44
C SER A 72 -32.15 19.20 54.11
N PHE A 73 -31.31 19.47 55.11
CA PHE A 73 -29.85 19.43 54.94
C PHE A 73 -29.34 18.01 54.65
N LEU A 74 -29.83 17.00 55.36
CA LEU A 74 -29.50 15.59 55.11
C LEU A 74 -29.94 15.14 53.71
N ASP A 75 -31.07 15.63 53.20
CA ASP A 75 -31.52 15.36 51.84
C ASP A 75 -30.60 16.01 50.79
N GLN A 76 -30.13 17.24 51.02
CA GLN A 76 -29.17 17.91 50.14
C GLN A 76 -27.84 17.16 50.06
N ILE A 77 -27.32 16.67 51.20
CA ILE A 77 -26.08 15.91 51.22
C ILE A 77 -26.26 14.53 50.60
N GLN A 78 -27.38 13.85 50.86
CA GLN A 78 -27.68 12.58 50.20
C GLN A 78 -27.72 12.77 48.67
N ALA A 79 -28.37 13.83 48.19
CA ALA A 79 -28.39 14.16 46.77
C ALA A 79 -26.99 14.46 46.21
N LEU A 80 -26.12 15.15 46.96
CA LEU A 80 -24.73 15.40 46.58
C LEU A 80 -23.93 14.09 46.48
N ILE A 81 -24.10 13.18 47.43
CA ILE A 81 -23.44 11.88 47.44
C ILE A 81 -23.85 11.06 46.22
N ASP A 82 -25.16 10.93 45.98
CA ASP A 82 -25.68 10.08 44.93
C ASP A 82 -25.39 10.65 43.53
N LYS A 83 -25.63 11.94 43.33
CA LYS A 83 -25.51 12.58 42.01
C LYS A 83 -24.08 12.94 41.62
N ASN A 84 -23.22 13.23 42.60
CA ASN A 84 -21.86 13.69 42.31
C ASN A 84 -20.83 12.67 42.77
N MET A 85 -20.78 12.34 44.06
CA MET A 85 -19.65 11.56 44.59
C MET A 85 -19.62 10.13 44.03
N LYS A 86 -20.72 9.38 44.14
CA LYS A 86 -20.80 8.02 43.59
C LYS A 86 -20.67 8.02 42.07
N ALA A 87 -21.39 8.92 41.40
CA ALA A 87 -21.35 9.04 39.94
C ALA A 87 -19.93 9.33 39.42
N ASN A 88 -19.18 10.20 40.10
CA ASN A 88 -17.80 10.50 39.74
C ASN A 88 -16.86 9.31 39.95
N ILE A 89 -17.00 8.57 41.07
CA ILE A 89 -16.21 7.36 41.31
C ILE A 89 -16.47 6.32 40.21
N LEU A 90 -17.74 6.06 39.91
CA LEU A 90 -18.14 5.12 38.86
C LEU A 90 -17.66 5.58 37.48
N SER A 91 -17.78 6.87 37.15
CA SER A 91 -17.32 7.43 35.88
C SER A 91 -15.81 7.22 35.68
N ARG A 92 -14.98 7.50 36.69
CA ARG A 92 -13.53 7.25 36.62
C ARG A 92 -13.20 5.77 36.50
N GLN A 93 -13.93 4.91 37.21
CA GLN A 93 -13.74 3.46 37.12
C GLN A 93 -14.11 2.92 35.74
N ASN A 94 -15.22 3.37 35.17
CA ASN A 94 -15.60 3.05 33.80
C ASN A 94 -14.54 3.52 32.79
N GLN A 95 -13.97 4.72 32.96
CA GLN A 95 -12.88 5.19 32.11
C GLN A 95 -11.64 4.30 32.24
N THR A 96 -11.26 3.95 33.47
CA THR A 96 -10.11 3.06 33.71
C THR A 96 -10.33 1.68 33.06
N GLN A 97 -11.57 1.17 33.08
CA GLN A 97 -11.94 -0.06 32.39
C GLN A 97 -11.82 0.07 30.87
N LEU A 98 -12.27 1.19 30.29
CA LEU A 98 -12.10 1.47 28.86
C LEU A 98 -10.62 1.55 28.46
N ASP A 99 -9.78 2.15 29.30
CA ASP A 99 -8.34 2.26 29.06
C ASP A 99 -7.68 0.87 29.08
N LEU A 100 -8.06 0.00 30.02
CA LEU A 100 -7.63 -1.40 30.07
C LEU A 100 -8.05 -2.18 28.81
N ASP A 101 -9.32 -2.09 28.42
CA ASP A 101 -9.86 -2.82 27.27
C ASP A 101 -9.23 -2.32 25.96
N SER A 102 -9.03 -1.01 25.83
CA SER A 102 -8.34 -0.41 24.68
C SER A 102 -6.88 -0.84 24.60
N ALA A 103 -6.15 -0.80 25.72
CA ALA A 103 -4.76 -1.25 25.77
C ALA A 103 -4.64 -2.75 25.42
N TRP A 104 -5.59 -3.57 25.85
CA TRP A 104 -5.64 -5.00 25.51
C TRP A 104 -5.85 -5.24 24.01
N VAL A 105 -6.86 -4.63 23.40
CA VAL A 105 -7.14 -4.76 21.96
C VAL A 105 -5.96 -4.25 21.12
N ASN A 106 -5.25 -3.24 21.61
CA ASN A 106 -4.08 -2.69 20.94
C ASN A 106 -2.85 -3.63 20.91
N LEU A 107 -2.82 -4.72 21.67
CA LEU A 107 -1.73 -5.71 21.59
C LEU A 107 -1.72 -6.47 20.26
N SER A 108 -2.88 -6.65 19.63
CA SER A 108 -3.02 -7.37 18.36
C SER A 108 -3.04 -6.47 17.12
N SER A 109 -2.88 -5.14 17.27
CA SER A 109 -2.94 -4.20 16.14
C SER A 109 -1.60 -4.02 15.41
N CYS A 110 -0.53 -4.65 15.90
CA CYS A 110 0.77 -4.65 15.24
C CYS A 110 0.72 -5.50 13.96
N VAL A 111 1.07 -4.87 12.85
CA VAL A 111 1.17 -5.52 11.54
C VAL A 111 2.23 -6.62 11.58
N HIS A 112 1.84 -7.85 11.21
CA HIS A 112 2.76 -8.99 11.20
C HIS A 112 3.16 -9.32 9.75
N PRO A 113 4.44 -9.60 9.45
CA PRO A 113 4.89 -9.85 8.08
C PRO A 113 4.33 -11.12 7.45
N ASN A 114 3.95 -12.10 8.28
CA ASN A 114 3.26 -13.31 7.84
C ASN A 114 1.74 -13.13 7.74
N ASP A 115 1.19 -11.93 7.96
CA ASP A 115 -0.22 -11.67 7.64
C ASP A 115 -0.36 -11.60 6.11
N THR A 116 -1.34 -12.31 5.56
CA THR A 116 -1.48 -12.49 4.10
C THR A 116 -2.24 -11.35 3.42
N ASP A 117 -2.64 -10.31 4.14
CA ASP A 117 -3.55 -9.27 3.64
C ASP A 117 -2.99 -8.50 2.44
N TYR A 118 -1.66 -8.46 2.28
CA TYR A 118 -1.01 -7.83 1.13
C TYR A 118 -0.85 -8.75 -0.09
N VAL A 119 -0.96 -10.07 0.10
CA VAL A 119 -0.72 -11.08 -0.94
C VAL A 119 -1.68 -10.89 -2.12
N PRO A 120 -3.00 -10.67 -1.93
CA PRO A 120 -3.91 -10.46 -3.05
C PRO A 120 -3.51 -9.27 -3.95
N THR A 121 -3.03 -8.17 -3.36
CA THR A 121 -2.61 -7.00 -4.14
C THR A 121 -1.34 -7.28 -4.94
N LEU A 122 -0.36 -7.99 -4.37
CA LEU A 122 0.85 -8.35 -5.10
C LEU A 122 0.56 -9.34 -6.24
N VAL A 123 -0.29 -10.34 -5.98
CA VAL A 123 -0.69 -11.33 -6.99
C VAL A 123 -1.41 -10.65 -8.15
N GLU A 124 -2.31 -9.71 -7.89
CA GLU A 124 -3.00 -8.99 -8.97
C GLU A 124 -2.04 -8.14 -9.81
N LEU A 125 -1.10 -7.44 -9.16
CA LEU A 125 -0.09 -6.63 -9.86
C LEU A 125 0.88 -7.50 -10.67
N GLU A 126 1.30 -8.64 -10.15
CA GLU A 126 2.13 -9.60 -10.89
C GLU A 126 1.37 -10.15 -12.09
N LYS A 127 0.11 -10.53 -11.91
CA LYS A 127 -0.74 -11.03 -12.99
C LYS A 127 -0.85 -10.01 -14.12
N VAL A 128 -1.17 -8.75 -13.81
CA VAL A 128 -1.25 -7.66 -14.80
C VAL A 128 0.07 -7.53 -15.58
N HIS A 129 1.21 -7.57 -14.88
CA HIS A 129 2.52 -7.51 -15.53
C HIS A 129 2.79 -8.74 -16.41
N SER A 130 2.50 -9.95 -15.93
CA SER A 130 2.70 -11.21 -16.67
C SER A 130 1.87 -11.29 -17.95
N GLU A 131 0.60 -10.85 -17.89
CA GLU A 131 -0.30 -10.76 -19.04
C GLU A 131 0.21 -9.72 -20.04
N CYS A 132 0.75 -8.60 -19.55
CA CYS A 132 1.40 -7.61 -20.39
C CYS A 132 2.59 -8.20 -21.15
N ARG A 133 3.49 -8.93 -20.48
CA ARG A 133 4.66 -9.57 -21.12
C ARG A 133 4.26 -10.63 -22.14
N THR A 134 3.20 -11.39 -21.87
CA THR A 134 2.63 -12.35 -22.82
C THR A 134 2.10 -11.66 -24.08
N SER A 135 1.40 -10.54 -23.91
CA SER A 135 0.94 -9.72 -25.03
C SER A 135 2.11 -9.09 -25.81
N GLN A 136 3.16 -8.63 -25.12
CA GLN A 136 4.40 -8.15 -25.73
C GLN A 136 5.08 -9.26 -26.57
N ASP A 137 5.11 -10.49 -26.06
CA ASP A 137 5.71 -11.65 -26.74
C ASP A 137 4.95 -12.03 -28.02
N THR A 138 3.63 -11.93 -27.99
CA THR A 138 2.79 -12.11 -29.18
C THR A 138 3.11 -11.06 -30.26
N MET A 139 3.34 -9.80 -29.86
CA MET A 139 3.73 -8.73 -30.78
C MET A 139 5.13 -8.97 -31.35
N TRP A 140 6.08 -9.41 -30.52
CA TRP A 140 7.42 -9.81 -30.95
C TRP A 140 7.36 -10.94 -31.98
N SER A 141 6.64 -12.02 -31.68
CA SER A 141 6.48 -13.17 -32.56
C SER A 141 5.89 -12.77 -33.91
N SER A 142 4.91 -11.85 -33.91
CA SER A 142 4.33 -11.31 -35.14
C SER A 142 5.34 -10.48 -35.95
N TYR A 143 6.16 -9.67 -35.28
CA TYR A 143 7.23 -8.92 -35.93
C TYR A 143 8.30 -9.86 -36.50
N GLU A 144 8.75 -10.85 -35.73
CA GLU A 144 9.77 -11.81 -36.14
C GLU A 144 9.34 -12.56 -37.40
N GLN A 145 8.12 -13.09 -37.42
CA GLN A 145 7.61 -13.84 -38.56
C GLN A 145 7.52 -12.98 -39.84
N THR A 146 6.93 -11.78 -39.75
CA THR A 146 6.68 -10.94 -40.93
C THR A 146 7.90 -10.14 -41.37
N CYS A 147 8.78 -9.76 -40.45
CA CYS A 147 9.80 -8.74 -40.73
C CYS A 147 11.21 -9.26 -40.72
N ILE A 148 11.46 -10.35 -40.01
CA ILE A 148 12.76 -11.03 -40.00
C ILE A 148 12.70 -12.19 -40.99
N ILE A 149 11.75 -13.12 -40.81
CA ILE A 149 11.70 -14.36 -41.60
C ILE A 149 11.27 -14.08 -43.05
N GLU A 150 10.13 -13.45 -43.29
CA GLU A 150 9.67 -13.16 -44.67
C GLU A 150 10.64 -12.24 -45.42
N ARG A 151 11.26 -11.28 -44.74
CA ARG A 151 12.30 -10.44 -45.36
C ARG A 151 13.50 -11.25 -45.80
N GLN A 152 13.97 -12.17 -44.96
CA GLN A 152 15.10 -13.03 -45.31
C GLN A 152 14.76 -13.92 -46.51
N ILE A 153 13.53 -14.43 -46.59
CA ILE A 153 13.04 -15.19 -47.75
C ILE A 153 13.06 -14.32 -49.00
N TYR A 154 12.52 -13.11 -48.92
CA TYR A 154 12.52 -12.13 -50.02
C TYR A 154 13.93 -11.83 -50.52
N GLU A 155 14.87 -11.53 -49.62
CA GLU A 155 16.27 -11.26 -49.96
C GLU A 155 16.94 -12.47 -50.63
N ASN A 156 16.64 -13.69 -50.17
CA ASN A 156 17.16 -14.91 -50.77
C ASN A 156 16.58 -15.17 -52.17
N GLU A 157 15.31 -14.86 -52.42
CA GLU A 157 14.69 -14.96 -53.74
C GLU A 157 15.32 -13.98 -54.74
N VAL A 158 15.49 -12.70 -54.34
CA VAL A 158 16.19 -11.69 -55.15
C VAL A 158 17.60 -12.16 -55.47
N LYS A 159 18.32 -12.66 -54.45
CA LYS A 159 19.67 -13.20 -54.63
C LYS A 159 19.69 -14.37 -55.62
N ALA A 160 18.77 -15.33 -55.50
CA ALA A 160 18.73 -16.50 -56.38
C ALA A 160 18.48 -16.12 -57.85
N ILE A 161 17.59 -15.14 -58.10
CA ILE A 161 17.33 -14.61 -59.45
C ILE A 161 18.60 -13.97 -60.02
N CYS A 162 19.30 -13.17 -59.23
CA CYS A 162 20.52 -12.50 -59.68
C CYS A 162 21.72 -13.45 -59.81
N ASP A 163 21.83 -14.47 -58.96
CA ASP A 163 22.82 -15.56 -59.13
C ASP A 163 22.57 -16.30 -60.45
N LYS A 164 21.30 -16.51 -60.84
CA LYS A 164 20.96 -17.10 -62.13
C LYS A 164 21.39 -16.21 -63.29
N TYR A 165 21.12 -14.89 -63.22
CA TYR A 165 21.66 -13.93 -64.18
C TYR A 165 23.18 -14.02 -64.30
N ASN A 166 23.90 -14.00 -63.17
CA ASN A 166 25.36 -14.11 -63.16
C ASN A 166 25.84 -15.42 -63.80
N SER A 167 25.13 -16.53 -63.60
CA SER A 167 25.47 -17.82 -64.22
C SER A 167 25.27 -17.85 -65.74
N VAL A 168 24.29 -17.11 -66.27
CA VAL A 168 24.03 -17.04 -67.72
C VAL A 168 24.80 -15.91 -68.40
N ASN A 169 25.19 -14.88 -67.65
CA ASN A 169 26.00 -13.76 -68.13
C ASN A 169 27.50 -14.11 -68.18
N VAL A 170 27.80 -15.26 -68.76
CA VAL A 170 29.17 -15.74 -68.99
C VAL A 170 29.34 -15.88 -70.49
N PHE A 171 30.36 -15.22 -71.03
CA PHE A 171 30.71 -15.31 -72.44
C PHE A 171 31.14 -16.75 -72.76
N PRO A 172 30.46 -17.44 -73.70
CA PRO A 172 30.83 -18.79 -74.07
C PRO A 172 32.21 -18.79 -74.71
N ASN A 173 33.06 -19.76 -74.36
CA ASN A 173 34.36 -19.88 -75.00
C ASN A 173 34.16 -20.27 -76.48
N PRO A 174 34.54 -19.41 -77.44
CA PRO A 174 34.27 -19.64 -78.86
C PRO A 174 34.95 -20.90 -79.39
N THR A 175 36.05 -21.35 -78.77
CA THR A 175 36.77 -22.57 -79.18
C THR A 175 36.05 -23.88 -78.80
N THR A 176 35.11 -23.84 -77.85
CA THR A 176 34.35 -25.02 -77.39
C THR A 176 32.87 -24.96 -77.76
N SER A 177 32.32 -23.77 -77.98
CA SER A 177 30.88 -23.57 -78.23
C SER A 177 30.51 -23.51 -79.72
N CYS A 178 31.49 -23.30 -80.60
CA CYS A 178 31.29 -23.18 -82.04
C CYS A 178 32.22 -24.16 -82.79
N THR A 179 32.21 -25.45 -82.42
CA THR A 179 33.00 -26.48 -83.11
C THR A 179 32.19 -27.14 -84.22
N MET A 180 32.80 -27.34 -85.38
CA MET A 180 32.22 -28.11 -86.47
C MET A 180 32.27 -29.60 -86.12
N VAL A 181 31.15 -30.32 -86.24
CA VAL A 181 31.10 -31.77 -85.99
C VAL A 181 31.62 -32.51 -87.21
N GLU A 182 32.61 -33.37 -87.01
CA GLU A 182 33.20 -34.19 -88.06
C GLU A 182 32.15 -35.21 -88.58
N GLY A 183 31.91 -35.25 -89.90
CA GLY A 183 30.96 -36.18 -90.53
C GLY A 183 29.58 -35.62 -90.89
N THR A 184 29.25 -34.36 -90.57
CA THR A 184 28.10 -33.67 -91.16
C THR A 184 28.42 -33.26 -92.61
N GLN A 185 27.45 -33.38 -93.55
CA GLN A 185 27.63 -32.92 -94.94
C GLN A 185 28.23 -31.51 -94.95
N VAL A 186 29.29 -31.32 -95.75
CA VAL A 186 30.22 -30.16 -95.75
C VAL A 186 29.48 -28.87 -95.36
N PRO A 187 29.65 -28.38 -94.12
CA PRO A 187 29.03 -27.13 -93.75
C PRO A 187 29.75 -26.06 -94.56
N THR A 188 29.01 -25.39 -95.44
CA THR A 188 29.53 -24.18 -96.06
C THR A 188 29.85 -23.18 -94.94
N ILE A 189 30.80 -22.29 -95.17
CA ILE A 189 31.05 -21.17 -94.25
C ILE A 189 29.74 -20.43 -93.92
N GLY A 190 28.79 -20.36 -94.86
CA GLY A 190 27.46 -19.82 -94.66
C GLY A 190 26.62 -20.57 -93.59
N ASN A 191 26.58 -21.91 -93.64
CA ASN A 191 25.82 -22.70 -92.65
C ASN A 191 26.40 -22.57 -91.23
N TYR A 192 27.73 -22.49 -91.10
CA TYR A 192 28.39 -22.23 -89.82
C TYR A 192 28.03 -20.84 -89.27
N LEU A 193 28.10 -19.81 -90.11
CA LEU A 193 27.76 -18.44 -89.72
C LEU A 193 26.28 -18.31 -89.30
N LEU A 194 25.36 -18.98 -90.00
CA LEU A 194 23.94 -19.03 -89.64
C LEU A 194 23.70 -19.73 -88.29
N ALA A 195 24.39 -20.84 -88.02
CA ALA A 195 24.27 -21.53 -86.73
C ALA A 195 24.87 -20.71 -85.57
N ALA A 196 25.99 -20.01 -85.81
CA ALA A 196 26.58 -19.10 -84.84
C ALA A 196 25.65 -17.91 -84.55
N GLU A 197 25.06 -17.29 -85.57
CA GLU A 197 24.06 -16.23 -85.42
C GLU A 197 22.89 -16.67 -84.55
N ALA A 198 22.31 -17.84 -84.82
CA ALA A 198 21.20 -18.38 -84.04
C ALA A 198 21.60 -18.64 -82.57
N PHE A 199 22.76 -19.26 -82.34
CA PHE A 199 23.28 -19.53 -80.99
C PHE A 199 23.49 -18.26 -80.17
N PHE A 200 24.13 -17.23 -80.76
CA PHE A 200 24.37 -15.98 -80.06
C PHE A 200 23.10 -15.16 -79.85
N THR A 201 22.12 -15.27 -80.76
CA THR A 201 20.80 -14.65 -80.59
C THR A 201 20.05 -15.26 -79.41
N GLU A 202 19.95 -16.59 -79.34
CA GLU A 202 19.31 -17.30 -78.20
C GLU A 202 20.01 -16.98 -76.88
N ARG A 203 21.35 -16.98 -76.87
CA ARG A 203 22.13 -16.66 -75.68
C ARG A 203 21.93 -15.21 -75.25
N TYR A 204 21.88 -14.27 -76.19
CA TYR A 204 21.60 -12.87 -75.91
C TYR A 204 20.22 -12.69 -75.29
N ASP A 205 19.19 -13.33 -75.85
CA ASP A 205 17.82 -13.27 -75.33
C ASP A 205 17.75 -13.83 -73.90
N LEU A 206 18.43 -14.95 -73.63
CA LEU A 206 18.51 -15.52 -72.28
C LEU A 206 19.21 -14.58 -71.28
N VAL A 207 20.35 -13.99 -71.66
CA VAL A 207 21.07 -13.05 -70.79
C VAL A 207 20.21 -11.82 -70.53
N LYS A 208 19.56 -11.28 -71.56
CA LYS A 208 18.65 -10.14 -71.46
C LYS A 208 17.47 -10.44 -70.53
N GLU A 209 16.80 -11.58 -70.70
CA GLU A 209 15.68 -11.99 -69.86
C GLU A 209 16.07 -12.06 -68.38
N TRP A 210 17.18 -12.72 -68.05
CA TRP A 210 17.63 -12.84 -66.67
C TRP A 210 18.17 -11.53 -66.10
N LYS A 211 18.76 -10.66 -66.93
CA LYS A 211 19.13 -9.31 -66.56
C LYS A 211 17.90 -8.52 -66.13
N ASP A 212 16.88 -8.47 -66.98
CA ASP A 212 15.63 -7.76 -66.73
C ASP A 212 14.94 -8.30 -65.46
N LYS A 213 14.95 -9.62 -65.25
CA LYS A 213 14.44 -10.25 -64.01
C LYS A 213 15.23 -9.84 -62.77
N CYS A 214 16.56 -9.85 -62.82
CA CYS A 214 17.39 -9.44 -61.69
C CYS A 214 17.24 -7.95 -61.38
N GLU A 215 17.23 -7.07 -62.39
CA GLU A 215 16.99 -5.63 -62.22
C GLU A 215 15.60 -5.37 -61.63
N ASN A 216 14.56 -6.03 -62.14
CA ASN A 216 13.21 -5.90 -61.61
C ASN A 216 13.10 -6.42 -60.16
N ALA A 217 13.69 -7.57 -59.85
CA ALA A 217 13.71 -8.12 -58.49
C ALA A 217 14.45 -7.20 -57.51
N THR A 218 15.57 -6.61 -57.95
CA THR A 218 16.37 -5.68 -57.13
C THR A 218 15.66 -4.34 -56.90
N ASN A 219 14.93 -3.85 -57.89
CA ASN A 219 14.21 -2.57 -57.81
C ASN A 219 12.84 -2.69 -57.14
N THR A 220 12.32 -3.91 -56.96
CA THR A 220 11.09 -4.13 -56.20
C THR A 220 11.43 -3.95 -54.71
N PRO A 221 10.72 -3.09 -53.97
CA PRO A 221 10.91 -2.99 -52.53
C PRO A 221 10.22 -4.16 -51.82
N PHE A 222 10.68 -4.49 -50.62
CA PHE A 222 10.00 -5.46 -49.76
C PHE A 222 8.60 -4.92 -49.40
N ALA A 223 7.55 -5.64 -49.81
CA ALA A 223 6.17 -5.15 -49.72
C ALA A 223 5.72 -4.79 -48.29
N ASN A 224 6.28 -5.47 -47.27
CA ASN A 224 5.89 -5.28 -45.87
C ASN A 224 6.80 -4.28 -45.12
N GLU A 225 7.59 -3.44 -45.80
CA GLU A 225 8.53 -2.54 -45.12
C GLU A 225 7.84 -1.59 -44.11
N GLU A 226 6.76 -0.91 -44.51
CA GLU A 226 6.02 0.00 -43.63
C GLU A 226 5.31 -0.75 -42.49
N LEU A 227 4.72 -1.92 -42.79
CA LEU A 227 4.12 -2.79 -41.77
C LEU A 227 5.15 -3.21 -40.72
N CYS A 228 6.40 -3.41 -41.12
CA CYS A 228 7.48 -3.74 -40.21
C CYS A 228 7.88 -2.59 -39.29
N LYS A 229 7.86 -1.35 -39.80
CA LYS A 229 8.07 -0.14 -38.98
C LYS A 229 6.95 0.02 -37.94
N GLU A 230 5.70 -0.23 -38.34
CA GLU A 230 4.56 -0.21 -37.43
C GLU A 230 4.67 -1.29 -36.34
N LYS A 231 4.89 -2.55 -36.73
CA LYS A 231 4.97 -3.68 -35.79
C LYS A 231 6.07 -3.51 -34.74
N ILE A 232 7.26 -3.04 -35.13
CA ILE A 232 8.35 -2.83 -34.18
C ILE A 232 8.04 -1.70 -33.20
N CYS A 233 7.36 -0.64 -33.66
CA CYS A 233 6.91 0.43 -32.77
C CYS A 233 5.86 -0.05 -31.77
N LEU A 234 4.85 -0.80 -32.22
CA LEU A 234 3.85 -1.40 -31.33
C LEU A 234 4.48 -2.32 -30.28
N TYR A 235 5.49 -3.10 -30.67
CA TYR A 235 6.25 -3.92 -29.72
C TYR A 235 6.97 -3.08 -28.66
N TYR A 236 7.68 -2.00 -29.05
CA TYR A 236 8.39 -1.16 -28.10
C TYR A 236 7.45 -0.35 -27.20
N ASP A 237 6.36 0.18 -27.75
CA ASP A 237 5.33 0.87 -26.96
C ASP A 237 4.73 -0.07 -25.92
N LYS A 238 4.44 -1.31 -26.33
CA LYS A 238 3.97 -2.34 -25.40
C LYS A 238 5.03 -2.68 -24.35
N LYS A 239 6.29 -2.79 -24.74
CA LYS A 239 7.41 -3.04 -23.81
C LYS A 239 7.46 -1.95 -22.74
N ILE A 240 7.40 -0.67 -23.13
CA ILE A 240 7.43 0.47 -22.20
C ILE A 240 6.26 0.35 -21.21
N GLY A 241 5.04 0.11 -21.70
CA GLY A 241 3.88 -0.08 -20.83
C GLY A 241 4.04 -1.28 -19.87
N CYS A 242 4.63 -2.38 -20.32
CA CYS A 242 4.90 -3.52 -19.44
C CYS A 242 5.99 -3.20 -18.40
N ASP A 243 7.04 -2.46 -18.77
CA ASP A 243 8.07 -2.00 -17.84
C ASP A 243 7.47 -1.08 -16.76
N GLU A 244 6.53 -0.20 -17.11
CA GLU A 244 5.79 0.64 -16.15
C GLU A 244 4.93 -0.20 -15.18
N THR A 245 4.22 -1.21 -15.68
CA THR A 245 3.46 -2.12 -14.80
C THR A 245 4.38 -2.91 -13.86
N GLN A 246 5.57 -3.29 -14.34
CA GLN A 246 6.59 -3.93 -13.52
C GLN A 246 7.05 -3.00 -12.40
N GLU A 247 7.30 -1.72 -12.70
CA GLU A 247 7.72 -0.74 -11.70
C GLU A 247 6.67 -0.58 -10.60
N VAL A 248 5.38 -0.51 -10.94
CA VAL A 248 4.29 -0.42 -9.95
C VAL A 248 4.27 -1.66 -9.04
N PHE A 249 4.41 -2.85 -9.63
CA PHE A 249 4.49 -4.12 -8.89
C PHE A 249 5.70 -4.15 -7.94
N GLU A 250 6.90 -3.85 -8.46
CA GLU A 250 8.14 -3.84 -7.68
C GLU A 250 8.10 -2.78 -6.57
N LYS A 251 7.58 -1.58 -6.84
CA LYS A 251 7.44 -0.52 -5.83
C LYS A 251 6.53 -0.97 -4.70
N LYS A 252 5.41 -1.63 -5.00
CA LYS A 252 4.52 -2.16 -3.96
C LYS A 252 5.22 -3.24 -3.13
N SER A 253 5.94 -4.15 -3.77
CA SER A 253 6.73 -5.17 -3.09
C SER A 253 7.82 -4.57 -2.21
N CYS A 254 8.47 -3.51 -2.70
CA CYS A 254 9.47 -2.74 -1.98
C CYS A 254 8.93 -2.11 -0.70
N ASP A 255 7.76 -1.47 -0.79
CA ASP A 255 7.09 -0.85 0.35
C ASP A 255 6.71 -1.90 1.40
N LEU A 256 6.29 -3.09 0.97
CA LEU A 256 6.01 -4.21 1.85
C LEU A 256 7.29 -4.72 2.51
N HIS A 257 8.35 -4.97 1.75
CA HIS A 257 9.65 -5.40 2.28
C HIS A 257 10.19 -4.46 3.37
N LYS A 258 10.04 -3.13 3.19
CA LYS A 258 10.49 -2.14 4.16
C LYS A 258 9.62 -2.07 5.42
N ASN A 259 8.32 -2.34 5.32
CA ASN A 259 7.36 -2.10 6.40
C ASN A 259 6.94 -3.37 7.15
N TYR A 260 7.00 -4.51 6.48
CA TYR A 260 6.62 -5.81 7.00
C TYR A 260 7.89 -6.61 7.30
N THR A 261 8.57 -6.22 8.38
CA THR A 261 9.75 -6.93 8.90
C THR A 261 9.47 -7.45 10.31
N CYS A 262 10.14 -8.53 10.70
CA CYS A 262 10.01 -9.06 12.06
C CYS A 262 10.54 -8.06 13.10
N GLY A 263 11.56 -7.27 12.76
CA GLY A 263 12.06 -6.18 13.61
C GLY A 263 10.98 -5.16 13.93
N LYS A 264 10.29 -4.62 12.91
CA LYS A 264 9.20 -3.66 13.10
C LYS A 264 8.02 -4.24 13.88
N TYR A 265 7.66 -5.50 13.61
CA TYR A 265 6.62 -6.20 14.38
C TYR A 265 7.00 -6.31 15.86
N SER A 266 8.21 -6.79 16.16
CA SER A 266 8.70 -6.95 17.53
C SER A 266 8.72 -5.61 18.28
N ASP A 267 9.27 -4.57 17.65
CA ASP A 267 9.33 -3.23 18.26
C ASP A 267 7.92 -2.68 18.56
N CYS A 268 6.97 -2.84 17.63
CA CYS A 268 5.59 -2.46 17.84
C CYS A 268 4.96 -3.24 19.00
N TYR A 269 5.09 -4.56 18.98
CA TYR A 269 4.46 -5.42 19.98
C TYR A 269 5.04 -5.15 21.38
N ASP A 270 6.37 -5.00 21.50
CA ASP A 270 7.03 -4.67 22.77
C ASP A 270 6.55 -3.33 23.31
N GLN A 271 6.45 -2.30 22.47
CA GLN A 271 5.92 -1.00 22.88
C GLN A 271 4.48 -1.11 23.38
N LYS A 272 3.61 -1.86 22.68
CA LYS A 272 2.22 -2.06 23.09
C LYS A 272 2.10 -2.87 24.36
N LYS A 273 2.96 -3.86 24.55
CA LYS A 273 3.07 -4.66 25.77
C LYS A 273 3.49 -3.82 26.97
N ASP A 274 4.44 -2.90 26.79
CA ASP A 274 4.86 -1.97 27.83
C ASP A 274 3.70 -1.03 28.21
N ILE A 275 2.99 -0.46 27.22
CA ILE A 275 1.80 0.37 27.46
C ILE A 275 0.73 -0.41 28.24
N TYR A 276 0.40 -1.63 27.82
CA TYR A 276 -0.58 -2.46 28.52
C TYR A 276 -0.15 -2.73 29.97
N SER A 277 1.12 -3.06 30.19
CA SER A 277 1.67 -3.32 31.52
C SER A 277 1.56 -2.08 32.43
N ASN A 278 1.85 -0.89 31.90
CA ASN A 278 1.72 0.37 32.62
C ASN A 278 0.26 0.72 32.93
N VAL A 279 -0.65 0.53 31.98
CA VAL A 279 -2.10 0.74 32.20
C VAL A 279 -2.62 -0.23 33.26
N VAL A 280 -2.20 -1.50 33.25
CA VAL A 280 -2.57 -2.48 34.28
C VAL A 280 -2.05 -2.08 35.66
N ALA A 281 -0.80 -1.62 35.76
CA ALA A 281 -0.23 -1.16 37.02
C ALA A 281 -1.00 0.04 37.59
N LEU A 282 -1.26 1.06 36.75
CA LEU A 282 -2.01 2.25 37.13
C LEU A 282 -3.47 1.92 37.50
N ALA A 283 -4.12 1.03 36.74
CA ALA A 283 -5.48 0.58 37.02
C ALA A 283 -5.60 -0.07 38.41
N LYS A 284 -4.61 -0.89 38.80
CA LYS A 284 -4.57 -1.50 40.14
C LYS A 284 -4.48 -0.45 41.25
N GLU A 285 -3.67 0.58 41.08
CA GLU A 285 -3.57 1.69 42.04
C GLU A 285 -4.90 2.45 42.14
N ASN A 286 -5.53 2.75 40.99
CA ASN A 286 -6.81 3.45 40.94
C ASN A 286 -7.96 2.65 41.53
N GLU A 287 -7.97 1.33 41.32
CA GLU A 287 -8.96 0.44 41.91
C GLU A 287 -8.86 0.45 43.45
N VAL A 288 -7.64 0.40 44.00
CA VAL A 288 -7.44 0.52 45.46
C VAL A 288 -7.99 1.84 46.00
N ALA A 289 -7.69 2.96 45.32
CA ALA A 289 -8.18 4.27 45.70
C ALA A 289 -9.72 4.36 45.61
N ALA A 290 -10.31 3.90 44.50
CA ALA A 290 -11.75 3.92 44.29
C ALA A 290 -12.50 3.03 45.29
N LYS A 291 -11.95 1.86 45.64
CA LYS A 291 -12.51 0.99 46.70
C LYS A 291 -12.53 1.70 48.05
N ALA A 292 -11.48 2.47 48.38
CA ALA A 292 -11.42 3.24 49.61
C ALA A 292 -12.44 4.39 49.61
N GLU A 293 -12.51 5.17 48.52
CA GLU A 293 -13.47 6.25 48.35
C GLU A 293 -14.92 5.74 48.38
N TRP A 294 -15.21 4.64 47.70
CA TRP A 294 -16.53 4.03 47.66
C TRP A 294 -16.99 3.63 49.06
N ARG A 295 -16.13 2.95 49.83
CA ARG A 295 -16.46 2.57 51.22
C ARG A 295 -16.71 3.79 52.11
N ALA A 296 -15.92 4.85 51.96
CA ALA A 296 -16.12 6.10 52.71
C ALA A 296 -17.48 6.74 52.36
N VAL A 297 -17.81 6.84 51.06
CA VAL A 297 -19.09 7.38 50.60
C VAL A 297 -20.28 6.55 51.09
N LYS A 298 -20.19 5.21 51.03
CA LYS A 298 -21.23 4.31 51.55
C LYS A 298 -21.39 4.40 53.08
N ARG A 299 -20.30 4.67 53.81
CA ARG A 299 -20.35 4.93 55.25
C ARG A 299 -21.04 6.26 55.56
N ILE A 300 -20.71 7.33 54.86
CA ILE A 300 -21.37 8.64 55.03
C ILE A 300 -22.87 8.52 54.74
N GLU A 301 -23.26 7.82 53.66
CA GLU A 301 -24.66 7.50 53.36
C GLU A 301 -25.36 6.76 54.51
N CYS A 302 -24.68 5.80 55.14
CA CYS A 302 -25.22 5.11 56.31
C CYS A 302 -25.41 6.07 57.50
N LEU A 303 -24.41 6.92 57.78
CA LEU A 303 -24.48 7.90 58.87
C LEU A 303 -25.60 8.91 58.65
N ILE A 304 -25.84 9.35 57.41
CA ILE A 304 -26.98 10.20 57.05
C ILE A 304 -28.30 9.51 57.39
N ASN A 305 -28.43 8.22 57.09
CA ASN A 305 -29.62 7.45 57.44
C ASN A 305 -29.77 7.23 58.96
N ALA A 306 -28.66 7.00 59.69
CA ALA A 306 -28.67 6.92 61.14
C ALA A 306 -29.12 8.24 61.79
N LEU A 307 -28.72 9.38 61.21
CA LEU A 307 -29.16 10.71 61.62
C LEU A 307 -30.64 11.00 61.33
N ARG A 308 -31.35 10.12 60.61
CA ARG A 308 -32.81 10.18 60.42
C ARG A 308 -33.57 9.34 61.45
N ALA A 309 -32.90 8.43 62.15
CA ALA A 309 -33.52 7.55 63.15
C ALA A 309 -34.11 8.32 64.35
N PRO A 310 -35.02 7.72 65.15
CA PRO A 310 -35.47 8.29 66.41
C PRO A 310 -34.28 8.63 67.33
N GLN A 311 -34.41 9.68 68.15
CA GLN A 311 -33.30 10.18 68.97
C GLN A 311 -32.72 9.13 69.93
N SER A 312 -33.57 8.22 70.43
CA SER A 312 -33.18 7.09 71.29
C SER A 312 -32.34 6.02 70.56
N GLU A 313 -32.35 6.00 69.23
CA GLU A 313 -31.73 4.95 68.40
C GLU A 313 -30.49 5.43 67.63
N ILE A 314 -30.20 6.74 67.64
CA ILE A 314 -29.10 7.35 66.87
C ILE A 314 -27.76 6.68 67.19
N ASP A 315 -27.43 6.51 68.47
CA ASP A 315 -26.14 5.94 68.89
C ASP A 315 -25.99 4.50 68.37
N ALA A 316 -27.03 3.67 68.52
CA ALA A 316 -27.05 2.31 68.03
C ALA A 316 -26.92 2.26 66.50
N ALA A 317 -27.60 3.15 65.77
CA ALA A 317 -27.52 3.23 64.33
C ALA A 317 -26.14 3.69 63.83
N ILE A 318 -25.49 4.62 64.52
CA ILE A 318 -24.12 5.08 64.19
C ILE A 318 -23.11 3.96 64.40
N GLU A 319 -23.18 3.24 65.53
CA GLU A 319 -22.28 2.12 65.79
C GLU A 319 -22.48 0.98 64.77
N ALA A 320 -23.73 0.73 64.36
CA ALA A 320 -24.02 -0.19 63.27
C ALA A 320 -23.36 0.24 61.94
N CYS A 321 -23.36 1.53 61.61
CA CYS A 321 -22.69 2.04 60.41
C CYS A 321 -21.16 1.93 60.48
N LYS A 322 -20.54 2.17 61.64
CA LYS A 322 -19.09 2.04 61.82
C LYS A 322 -18.59 0.61 61.66
N GLY A 323 -19.35 -0.35 62.20
CA GLY A 323 -19.02 -1.78 62.13
C GLY A 323 -19.35 -2.43 60.77
N LYS A 324 -20.10 -1.75 59.90
CA LYS A 324 -20.53 -2.30 58.62
C LYS A 324 -19.39 -2.33 57.60
N ILE A 325 -19.23 -3.49 56.95
CA ILE A 325 -18.36 -3.64 55.79
C ILE A 325 -19.19 -3.35 54.54
N TYR A 326 -18.73 -2.40 53.72
CA TYR A 326 -19.40 -2.03 52.47
C TYR A 326 -18.74 -2.76 51.29
N ALA A 327 -19.56 -3.44 50.50
CA ALA A 327 -19.14 -4.11 49.27
C ALA A 327 -18.59 -3.12 48.24
N THR A 328 -17.64 -3.57 47.44
CA THR A 328 -16.93 -2.76 46.43
C THR A 328 -17.13 -3.25 45.00
N THR A 329 -18.06 -4.17 44.78
CA THR A 329 -18.31 -4.80 43.47
C THR A 329 -18.60 -3.79 42.36
N ASP A 330 -19.19 -2.64 42.70
CA ASP A 330 -19.53 -1.59 41.73
C ASP A 330 -18.31 -0.81 41.19
N VAL A 331 -17.16 -0.93 41.86
CA VAL A 331 -15.91 -0.20 41.53
C VAL A 331 -14.74 -1.16 41.32
N GLU A 332 -15.03 -2.44 41.09
CA GLU A 332 -14.05 -3.48 40.78
C GLU A 332 -13.77 -3.52 39.28
N LEU A 333 -12.49 -3.61 38.93
CA LEU A 333 -12.06 -3.68 37.53
C LEU A 333 -11.94 -5.12 37.06
N THR A 334 -12.20 -5.32 35.77
CA THR A 334 -12.00 -6.61 35.10
C THR A 334 -10.70 -6.59 34.31
N TYR A 335 -9.74 -7.42 34.73
CA TYR A 335 -8.44 -7.57 34.06
C TYR A 335 -8.46 -8.74 33.07
N LYS A 336 -7.72 -8.60 31.97
CA LYS A 336 -7.61 -9.63 30.92
C LYS A 336 -6.49 -10.65 31.15
N GLY A 337 -5.71 -10.49 32.23
CA GLY A 337 -4.57 -11.34 32.55
C GLY A 337 -3.26 -10.77 32.03
N ASP A 338 -2.27 -11.65 31.86
CA ASP A 338 -0.97 -11.26 31.30
C ASP A 338 -1.07 -11.05 29.78
N ALA A 339 -0.22 -10.16 29.25
CA ALA A 339 -0.14 -9.94 27.81
C ALA A 339 0.19 -11.27 27.10
N PRO A 340 -0.55 -11.66 26.04
CA PRO A 340 -0.31 -12.89 25.30
C PRO A 340 1.06 -12.82 24.63
N ALA A 341 1.80 -13.92 24.55
CA ALA A 341 3.11 -13.95 23.92
C ALA A 341 3.10 -13.43 22.47
N ALA A 342 4.20 -12.81 22.05
CA ALA A 342 4.38 -12.39 20.66
C ALA A 342 4.22 -13.58 19.71
N ARG A 343 3.62 -13.34 18.54
CA ARG A 343 3.52 -14.35 17.49
C ARG A 343 4.91 -14.66 16.94
N SER A 344 5.15 -15.92 16.58
CA SER A 344 6.38 -16.30 15.88
C SER A 344 6.44 -15.62 14.52
N CYS A 345 7.57 -14.99 14.22
CA CYS A 345 7.75 -14.23 12.99
C CYS A 345 8.82 -14.85 12.11
N THR A 346 8.51 -15.02 10.82
CA THR A 346 9.49 -15.42 9.80
C THR A 346 9.58 -14.33 8.75
N GLU A 347 10.81 -13.88 8.48
CA GLU A 347 11.04 -12.82 7.48
C GLU A 347 10.55 -13.27 6.10
N VAL A 348 9.78 -12.39 5.45
CA VAL A 348 9.30 -12.60 4.08
C VAL A 348 10.14 -11.77 3.14
N TYR A 349 10.85 -12.44 2.24
CA TYR A 349 11.79 -11.78 1.34
C TYR A 349 11.07 -11.24 0.09
N LEU A 350 10.56 -10.01 0.19
CA LEU A 350 9.83 -9.32 -0.89
C LEU A 350 10.70 -8.30 -1.65
N GLN A 351 12.02 -8.36 -1.49
CA GLN A 351 12.90 -7.36 -2.08
C GLN A 351 13.06 -7.56 -3.61
N PRO A 352 12.63 -6.60 -4.43
CA PRO A 352 12.83 -6.63 -5.88
C PRO A 352 14.31 -6.69 -6.26
N GLY A 353 14.60 -7.32 -7.40
CA GLY A 353 15.98 -7.49 -7.92
C GLY A 353 16.82 -8.54 -7.19
N SER A 354 16.25 -9.25 -6.21
CA SER A 354 16.89 -10.43 -5.61
C SER A 354 16.57 -11.70 -6.40
N ALA A 355 17.46 -12.69 -6.33
CA ALA A 355 17.24 -13.99 -7.00
C ALA A 355 15.95 -14.67 -6.51
N VAL A 356 15.66 -14.60 -5.20
CA VAL A 356 14.44 -15.16 -4.59
C VAL A 356 13.19 -14.49 -5.14
N PHE A 357 13.20 -13.15 -5.26
CA PHE A 357 12.07 -12.42 -5.81
C PHE A 357 11.84 -12.76 -7.29
N SER A 358 12.90 -12.74 -8.10
CA SER A 358 12.80 -13.08 -9.53
C SER A 358 12.34 -14.53 -9.75
N SER A 359 12.83 -15.50 -8.98
CA SER A 359 12.39 -16.89 -9.10
C SER A 359 10.96 -17.10 -8.61
N THR A 360 10.45 -16.25 -7.73
CA THR A 360 9.08 -16.37 -7.21
C THR A 360 8.06 -15.75 -8.17
N TRP A 361 8.36 -14.56 -8.69
CA TRP A 361 7.38 -13.74 -9.39
C TRP A 361 7.60 -13.65 -10.90
N TYR A 362 8.76 -14.05 -11.42
CA TYR A 362 9.08 -13.97 -12.86
C TYR A 362 9.34 -15.34 -13.52
N ALA A 363 9.15 -16.45 -12.80
CA ALA A 363 9.47 -17.79 -13.29
C ALA A 363 8.62 -18.31 -14.46
N GLY A 364 7.65 -17.53 -14.96
CA GLY A 364 6.81 -17.89 -16.11
C GLY A 364 6.83 -16.88 -17.26
N LEU A 365 7.70 -15.86 -17.19
CA LEU A 365 7.72 -14.86 -18.25
C LEU A 365 8.29 -15.43 -19.57
N PRO A 366 7.78 -15.00 -20.74
CA PRO A 366 8.29 -15.45 -22.02
C PRO A 366 9.77 -15.11 -22.21
N ALA A 367 10.51 -16.00 -22.89
CA ALA A 367 11.95 -15.87 -23.05
C ALA A 367 12.36 -14.61 -23.86
N GLN A 368 11.52 -14.18 -24.80
CA GLN A 368 11.79 -12.98 -25.63
C GLN A 368 11.35 -11.69 -24.95
N THR A 369 10.53 -11.77 -23.90
CA THR A 369 10.04 -10.62 -23.14
C THR A 369 10.27 -10.82 -21.63
N PRO A 370 11.53 -10.99 -21.20
CA PRO A 370 11.84 -11.16 -19.78
C PRO A 370 11.47 -9.90 -18.99
N ALA A 371 11.42 -10.04 -17.67
CA ALA A 371 11.32 -8.88 -16.79
C ALA A 371 12.46 -7.89 -17.07
N ALA A 372 12.14 -6.60 -17.04
CA ALA A 372 13.13 -5.54 -17.10
C ALA A 372 14.05 -5.58 -15.87
N SER A 373 15.17 -4.85 -15.95
CA SER A 373 15.97 -4.57 -14.76
C SER A 373 15.13 -3.83 -13.72
N CYS A 374 15.28 -4.23 -12.48
CA CYS A 374 14.55 -3.68 -11.35
C CYS A 374 14.74 -2.15 -11.26
N ALA A 375 13.65 -1.39 -11.10
CA ALA A 375 13.70 0.08 -11.07
C ALA A 375 13.32 0.70 -9.71
N SER A 376 12.80 -0.09 -8.77
CA SER A 376 12.41 0.37 -7.44
C SER A 376 13.57 0.88 -6.56
N THR A 377 13.25 1.73 -5.59
CA THR A 377 14.23 2.29 -4.62
C THR A 377 14.88 1.27 -3.69
N CYS A 378 14.48 0.00 -3.71
CA CYS A 378 15.11 -1.07 -2.91
C CYS A 378 15.64 -2.23 -3.76
N CYS A 379 15.78 -2.02 -5.07
CA CYS A 379 16.48 -2.97 -5.92
C CYS A 379 17.91 -3.21 -5.42
N MET A 380 18.36 -4.46 -5.44
CA MET A 380 19.75 -4.80 -5.13
C MET A 380 20.74 -4.45 -6.25
N ALA A 381 20.28 -4.03 -7.44
CA ALA A 381 21.13 -3.56 -8.52
C ALA A 381 20.39 -2.58 -9.46
N GLY A 382 21.03 -1.43 -9.72
CA GLY A 382 20.92 -0.58 -10.90
C GLY A 382 19.57 0.02 -11.29
N ALA A 383 19.48 1.35 -11.36
CA ALA A 383 18.32 2.04 -11.92
C ALA A 383 18.14 1.73 -13.43
N PHE A 384 16.90 1.48 -13.84
CA PHE A 384 16.52 1.34 -15.24
C PHE A 384 16.43 2.70 -15.95
N THR A 385 16.86 2.76 -17.21
CA THR A 385 16.51 3.85 -18.13
C THR A 385 15.74 3.26 -19.30
N SER A 386 14.44 3.56 -19.38
CA SER A 386 13.66 3.26 -20.57
C SER A 386 14.10 4.20 -21.69
N THR A 387 14.86 3.69 -22.64
CA THR A 387 15.21 4.42 -23.86
C THR A 387 14.91 3.56 -25.06
N TYR A 388 14.24 4.12 -26.05
CA TYR A 388 14.23 3.54 -27.39
C TYR A 388 15.68 3.32 -27.84
N PRO A 389 15.96 2.25 -28.61
CA PRO A 389 17.24 2.12 -29.29
C PRO A 389 17.53 3.40 -30.10
N ALA A 390 18.77 3.88 -30.04
CA ALA A 390 19.19 5.04 -30.84
C ALA A 390 18.91 4.77 -32.34
N GLY A 391 18.05 5.59 -32.96
CA GLY A 391 17.62 5.43 -34.35
C GLY A 391 16.20 4.88 -34.54
N ALA A 392 15.55 4.37 -33.49
CA ALA A 392 14.15 3.92 -33.50
C ALA A 392 13.20 5.03 -33.01
N ALA A 393 13.32 6.25 -33.54
CA ALA A 393 12.32 7.29 -33.27
C ALA A 393 11.02 6.91 -33.99
N CYS A 394 10.06 6.34 -33.25
CA CYS A 394 8.77 5.96 -33.80
C CYS A 394 8.01 7.22 -34.24
N PRO A 395 7.70 7.41 -35.54
CA PRO A 395 7.00 8.60 -36.02
C PRO A 395 5.52 8.64 -35.60
N TYR A 396 5.00 7.53 -35.05
CA TYR A 396 3.61 7.38 -34.63
C TYR A 396 3.35 7.69 -33.15
N VAL A 397 4.38 8.05 -32.37
CA VAL A 397 4.15 8.52 -31.00
C VAL A 397 3.54 9.92 -31.09
N SER A 398 2.21 10.03 -31.01
CA SER A 398 1.62 11.32 -30.64
C SER A 398 2.13 11.61 -29.23
N ASN A 399 2.86 12.71 -29.06
CA ASN A 399 3.41 13.17 -27.78
C ASN A 399 2.32 13.57 -26.76
N THR A 400 1.14 12.95 -26.81
CA THR A 400 0.10 13.13 -25.80
C THR A 400 0.39 12.15 -24.68
N PRO A 401 0.79 12.62 -23.48
CA PRO A 401 0.91 11.75 -22.32
C PRO A 401 -0.41 10.99 -22.13
N PRO A 402 -0.38 9.73 -21.66
CA PRO A 402 -1.60 9.06 -21.25
C PRO A 402 -2.21 9.87 -20.12
N THR A 403 -3.29 10.60 -20.41
CA THR A 403 -4.11 11.26 -19.39
C THR A 403 -4.73 10.15 -18.56
N THR A 404 -4.11 9.84 -17.43
CA THR A 404 -4.65 8.95 -16.40
C THR A 404 -5.94 9.56 -15.86
N THR A 405 -7.05 9.30 -16.55
CA THR A 405 -8.39 9.59 -16.02
C THR A 405 -8.69 8.51 -14.99
N THR A 406 -8.26 8.73 -13.76
CA THR A 406 -8.71 7.96 -12.60
C THR A 406 -10.19 8.26 -12.40
N THR A 407 -11.07 7.47 -13.02
CA THR A 407 -12.50 7.50 -12.71
C THR A 407 -12.70 6.90 -11.32
N THR A 408 -12.65 7.77 -10.30
CA THR A 408 -13.11 7.43 -8.96
C THR A 408 -14.63 7.47 -8.97
N THR A 409 -15.26 6.31 -9.12
CA THR A 409 -16.71 6.16 -8.97
C THR A 409 -17.04 6.23 -7.48
N THR A 410 -17.31 7.44 -6.98
CA THR A 410 -17.87 7.64 -5.64
C THR A 410 -19.36 7.28 -5.68
N THR A 411 -19.72 6.09 -5.20
CA THR A 411 -21.11 5.68 -4.98
C THR A 411 -21.65 6.37 -3.72
N THR A 412 -22.26 7.54 -3.89
CA THR A 412 -23.03 8.20 -2.83
C THR A 412 -24.36 7.45 -2.65
N THR A 413 -24.44 6.64 -1.59
CA THR A 413 -25.69 6.00 -1.18
C THR A 413 -26.49 7.00 -0.35
N THR A 414 -27.47 7.66 -0.97
CA THR A 414 -28.40 8.56 -0.28
C THR A 414 -29.47 7.72 0.43
N THR A 415 -29.33 7.58 1.76
CA THR A 415 -30.35 6.99 2.62
C THR A 415 -31.53 7.96 2.76
N LYS A 416 -32.68 7.56 2.22
CA LYS A 416 -33.95 8.28 2.26
C LYS A 416 -34.57 8.10 3.65
N ALA A 417 -34.47 9.10 4.51
CA ALA A 417 -35.22 9.18 5.75
C ALA A 417 -36.65 9.69 5.45
N ALA A 418 -37.65 8.89 5.80
CA ALA A 418 -39.04 9.29 5.79
C ALA A 418 -39.34 10.14 7.03
N ALA A 419 -39.80 11.37 6.84
CA ALA A 419 -40.41 12.18 7.89
C ALA A 419 -41.72 12.78 7.38
N THR A 420 -42.73 12.58 8.20
CA THR A 420 -44.16 12.79 8.02
C THR A 420 -44.56 14.26 8.13
N MET A 421 -45.55 14.63 7.30
CA MET A 421 -46.61 15.63 7.45
C MET A 421 -46.51 16.65 8.61
N PHE A 422 -46.52 17.94 8.27
CA PHE A 422 -47.46 18.90 8.87
C PHE A 422 -47.75 20.06 7.90
N SER A 423 -48.99 20.51 7.95
CA SER A 423 -49.70 21.28 6.95
C SER A 423 -49.63 22.81 7.15
N ALA A 424 -49.99 23.52 6.07
CA ALA A 424 -50.74 24.79 6.03
C ALA A 424 -49.93 26.13 5.92
N PRO A 425 -50.56 27.24 5.46
CA PRO A 425 -50.29 27.77 4.11
C PRO A 425 -50.09 29.30 4.04
N ALA A 426 -49.98 29.78 2.78
CA ALA A 426 -50.23 31.14 2.28
C ALA A 426 -49.08 32.17 2.35
N ALA A 427 -48.68 32.68 1.18
CA ALA A 427 -49.07 34.02 0.68
C ALA A 427 -48.03 34.59 -0.31
N PHE A 428 -48.56 35.11 -1.42
CA PHE A 428 -48.16 36.33 -2.15
C PHE A 428 -46.67 36.65 -2.41
N GLY A 429 -46.33 36.84 -3.68
CA GLY A 429 -45.11 37.55 -4.06
C GLY A 429 -44.92 37.71 -5.57
N PHE A 430 -45.46 38.81 -6.10
CA PHE A 430 -45.27 39.34 -7.44
C PHE A 430 -43.80 39.49 -7.86
N GLY A 431 -43.55 39.37 -9.17
CA GLY A 431 -42.84 40.41 -9.90
C GLY A 431 -41.49 40.05 -10.53
N GLY A 432 -41.34 40.43 -11.81
CA GLY A 432 -40.04 40.77 -12.38
C GLY A 432 -39.68 40.03 -13.66
N GLY A 433 -40.22 40.50 -14.78
CA GLY A 433 -39.68 40.15 -16.10
C GLY A 433 -38.31 40.78 -16.34
N PHE A 434 -37.52 40.14 -17.20
CA PHE A 434 -36.49 40.80 -18.00
C PHE A 434 -36.50 40.19 -19.39
N SER A 435 -36.45 41.08 -20.37
CA SER A 435 -36.56 40.81 -21.80
C SER A 435 -35.30 41.34 -22.51
N PHE A 436 -35.12 40.82 -23.72
CA PHE A 436 -34.27 41.27 -24.83
C PHE A 436 -32.75 41.11 -24.77
N GLY A 437 -32.23 40.60 -25.89
CA GLY A 437 -30.97 41.09 -26.46
C GLY A 437 -30.22 40.05 -27.28
N GLY A 438 -30.44 40.03 -28.59
CA GLY A 438 -29.66 39.23 -29.54
C GLY A 438 -28.26 39.79 -29.80
N GLY A 439 -27.45 39.02 -30.53
CA GLY A 439 -26.11 39.44 -30.92
C GLY A 439 -25.39 38.40 -31.78
N THR A 440 -25.34 38.70 -33.06
CA THR A 440 -24.77 38.00 -34.22
C THR A 440 -23.22 37.96 -34.30
N PHE A 441 -22.72 36.96 -35.05
CA PHE A 441 -21.58 36.98 -36.00
C PHE A 441 -20.12 37.18 -35.48
N ARG A 442 -19.24 36.19 -35.75
CA ARG A 442 -18.30 36.19 -36.90
C ARG A 442 -17.36 34.97 -36.91
N ARG A 443 -17.24 34.41 -38.13
CA ARG A 443 -16.20 33.56 -38.75
C ARG A 443 -15.93 32.18 -38.17
#